data_AF-A0A934EPT5-F1
#
_entry.id   AF-A0A934EPT5-F1
#
_cell.length_a   1.000
_cell.length_b   1.000
_cell.length_c   1.000
_cell.angle_alpha   90.00
_cell.angle_beta   90.00
_cell.angle_gamma   90.00
#
_symmetry.space_group_name_H-M   'P 1'
#
loop_
_entity.id
_entity.type
_entity.pdbx_description
1 polymer ?
#
loop_
_entity_poly.entity_id
_entity_poly.type
_entity_poly.pdbx_seq_one_letter_code
_entity_poly.pdbx_strand_id
1 'polypeptide(L)'
;MRRNYIFFIAVFVLMLLYGVTFAQTLPITNGLAYLQSTQSPEGYWGDAAEVPYNAVVDTCTVVETLNYLNETGAEYNTAIQWINTTEVSNNDYLFTKMLVLSQAGIDVSTIKDYLLGIKNDDIGWGVTEGFTSDVKRTALALQALRVVNYPDQNLIYSAINYLKSNQNADGGWGLKNGMDSEVYYTALAIITFSKFKATYDLQTEINKAVSYLFAHQNPVGSFGEGTVYETALSFIALIESGAVGAENYTLLQNTIAYLTSTQLPNGSWNDDPYSTALALRALYIASSEQTQPTDTAGSGSLEKITRSYSCPTPKIHKNPDRKYVFLRIVFLAGNCYG
;
A
#
# COMPACT_ATOMS: atom_id res chain seq x y z
N MET A 1 19.50 3.89 -55.86
CA MET A 1 19.81 2.93 -54.76
C MET A 1 19.73 3.51 -53.34
N ARG A 2 19.86 4.82 -53.08
CA ARG A 2 19.79 5.39 -51.70
C ARG A 2 18.38 5.55 -51.09
N ARG A 3 17.31 5.50 -51.88
CA ARG A 3 15.93 5.77 -51.39
C ARG A 3 15.25 4.55 -50.74
N ASN A 4 15.75 3.34 -50.97
CA ASN A 4 15.18 2.11 -50.40
C ASN A 4 15.78 1.74 -49.03
N TYR A 5 16.96 2.29 -48.67
CA TYR A 5 17.58 2.05 -47.35
C TYR A 5 16.93 2.86 -46.23
N ILE A 6 16.38 4.04 -46.54
CA ILE A 6 15.70 4.90 -45.54
C ILE A 6 14.37 4.28 -45.10
N PHE A 7 13.67 3.59 -46.00
CA PHE A 7 12.40 2.92 -45.68
C PHE A 7 12.61 1.66 -44.82
N PHE A 8 13.70 0.92 -45.02
CA PHE A 8 14.03 -0.24 -44.19
C PHE A 8 14.51 0.13 -42.78
N ILE A 9 15.23 1.25 -42.61
CA ILE A 9 15.63 1.75 -41.29
C ILE A 9 14.40 2.28 -40.52
N ALA A 10 13.43 2.91 -41.19
CA ALA A 10 12.22 3.40 -40.54
C ALA A 10 11.33 2.27 -40.00
N VAL A 11 11.23 1.13 -40.70
CA VAL A 11 10.45 -0.04 -40.23
C VAL A 11 11.17 -0.77 -39.09
N PHE A 12 12.52 -0.80 -39.09
CA PHE A 12 13.29 -1.42 -38.00
C PHE A 12 13.28 -0.59 -36.71
N VAL A 13 13.24 0.75 -36.82
CA VAL A 13 13.10 1.65 -35.66
C VAL A 13 11.68 1.66 -35.11
N LEU A 14 10.65 1.38 -35.93
CA LEU A 14 9.26 1.22 -35.47
C LEU A 14 8.99 -0.09 -34.71
N MET A 15 9.82 -1.12 -34.87
CA MET A 15 9.73 -2.35 -34.06
C MET A 15 10.42 -2.24 -32.69
N LEU A 16 11.31 -1.27 -32.49
CA LEU A 16 11.97 -1.00 -31.20
C LEU A 16 11.13 -0.09 -30.26
N LEU A 17 9.95 0.34 -30.70
CA LEU A 17 8.98 1.10 -29.89
C LEU A 17 7.86 0.22 -29.32
N TYR A 18 7.86 -1.08 -29.58
CA TYR A 18 7.07 -2.01 -28.78
C TYR A 18 7.76 -2.14 -27.44
N GLY A 19 7.19 -1.48 -26.43
CA GLY A 19 7.65 -1.58 -25.06
C GLY A 19 7.89 -3.03 -24.70
N VAL A 20 9.02 -3.30 -24.05
CA VAL A 20 9.28 -4.59 -23.44
C VAL A 20 8.17 -4.78 -22.40
N THR A 21 7.11 -5.47 -22.76
CA THR A 21 6.12 -5.95 -21.80
C THR A 21 6.79 -7.08 -21.05
N PHE A 22 7.31 -6.78 -19.87
CA PHE A 22 7.81 -7.82 -18.98
C PHE A 22 6.64 -8.73 -18.63
N ALA A 23 6.73 -10.01 -19.01
CA ALA A 23 5.75 -10.99 -18.60
C ALA A 23 5.79 -11.11 -17.08
N GLN A 24 4.63 -10.94 -16.44
CA GLN A 24 4.47 -11.18 -15.02
C GLN A 24 4.88 -12.63 -14.70
N THR A 25 5.36 -12.88 -13.47
CA THR A 25 5.67 -14.24 -13.05
C THR A 25 4.40 -15.12 -13.11
N LEU A 26 4.57 -16.43 -13.31
CA LEU A 26 3.43 -17.35 -13.40
C LEU A 26 2.51 -17.28 -12.16
N PRO A 27 3.03 -17.21 -10.91
CA PRO A 27 2.18 -17.05 -9.74
C PRO A 27 1.36 -15.76 -9.77
N ILE A 28 1.96 -14.64 -10.19
CA ILE A 28 1.23 -13.36 -10.30
C ILE A 28 0.12 -13.46 -11.34
N THR A 29 0.44 -14.03 -12.51
CA THR A 29 -0.53 -14.24 -13.60
C THR A 29 -1.72 -15.09 -13.15
N ASN A 30 -1.46 -16.20 -12.44
CA ASN A 30 -2.52 -17.10 -11.95
C ASN A 30 -3.41 -16.44 -10.90
N GLY A 31 -2.82 -15.67 -9.96
CA GLY A 31 -3.62 -14.99 -8.94
C GLY A 31 -4.45 -13.84 -9.51
N LEU A 32 -3.93 -13.10 -10.50
CA LEU A 32 -4.73 -12.10 -11.23
C LEU A 32 -5.92 -12.76 -11.95
N ALA A 33 -5.70 -13.90 -12.60
CA ALA A 33 -6.78 -14.65 -13.24
C ALA A 33 -7.84 -15.13 -12.25
N TYR A 34 -7.44 -15.59 -11.05
CA TYR A 34 -8.36 -15.91 -9.97
C TYR A 34 -9.21 -14.70 -9.59
N LEU A 35 -8.61 -13.55 -9.29
CA LEU A 35 -9.33 -12.33 -8.90
C LEU A 35 -10.30 -11.89 -10.02
N GLN A 36 -9.86 -11.89 -11.27
CA GLN A 36 -10.73 -11.58 -12.41
C GLN A 36 -11.94 -12.52 -12.49
N SER A 37 -11.73 -13.82 -12.31
CA SER A 37 -12.79 -14.83 -12.42
C SER A 37 -13.77 -14.87 -11.23
N THR A 38 -13.42 -14.24 -10.11
CA THR A 38 -14.19 -14.29 -8.85
C THR A 38 -14.84 -12.97 -8.46
N GLN A 39 -14.66 -11.91 -9.26
CA GLN A 39 -15.40 -10.67 -9.05
C GLN A 39 -16.90 -10.93 -9.20
N SER A 40 -17.69 -10.48 -8.22
CA SER A 40 -19.15 -10.55 -8.30
C SER A 40 -19.70 -9.71 -9.46
N PRO A 41 -20.93 -9.98 -9.95
CA PRO A 41 -21.59 -9.13 -10.94
C PRO A 41 -21.73 -7.67 -10.51
N GLU A 42 -21.80 -7.40 -9.20
CA GLU A 42 -21.87 -6.06 -8.62
C GLU A 42 -20.50 -5.37 -8.47
N GLY A 43 -19.39 -6.09 -8.69
CA GLY A 43 -18.03 -5.53 -8.73
C GLY A 43 -17.20 -5.71 -7.46
N TYR A 44 -17.71 -6.35 -6.42
CA TYR A 44 -16.96 -6.64 -5.20
C TYR A 44 -16.32 -8.03 -5.20
N TRP A 45 -15.33 -8.21 -4.33
CA TRP A 45 -14.78 -9.49 -3.92
C TRP A 45 -15.12 -9.77 -2.45
N GLY A 46 -15.30 -11.05 -2.10
CA GLY A 46 -15.67 -11.49 -0.76
C GLY A 46 -16.97 -12.31 -0.76
N ASP A 47 -17.36 -12.81 0.41
CA ASP A 47 -18.60 -13.59 0.56
C ASP A 47 -19.83 -12.67 0.42
N ALA A 48 -20.77 -13.06 -0.45
CA ALA A 48 -22.05 -12.38 -0.62
C ALA A 48 -22.87 -12.34 0.67
N ALA A 49 -22.74 -13.33 1.56
CA ALA A 49 -23.38 -13.36 2.86
C ALA A 49 -22.82 -12.31 3.83
N GLU A 50 -21.61 -11.80 3.57
CA GLU A 50 -20.90 -10.85 4.40
C GLU A 50 -20.93 -9.44 3.83
N VAL A 51 -21.76 -9.13 2.84
CA VAL A 51 -21.93 -7.76 2.33
C VAL A 51 -22.74 -6.92 3.33
N PRO A 52 -22.30 -5.69 3.72
CA PRO A 52 -21.10 -4.98 3.27
C PRO A 52 -19.88 -5.13 4.21
N TYR A 53 -19.88 -6.08 5.15
CA TYR A 53 -18.83 -6.29 6.16
C TYR A 53 -17.45 -6.64 5.58
N ASN A 54 -17.03 -7.91 5.59
CA ASN A 54 -15.68 -8.29 5.19
C ASN A 54 -15.43 -8.02 3.70
N ALA A 55 -16.47 -8.14 2.87
CA ALA A 55 -16.42 -7.85 1.44
C ALA A 55 -15.88 -6.44 1.12
N VAL A 56 -16.11 -5.42 1.97
CA VAL A 56 -15.54 -4.09 1.74
C VAL A 56 -14.03 -4.07 1.95
N VAL A 57 -13.52 -4.75 2.97
CA VAL A 57 -12.07 -4.84 3.22
C VAL A 57 -11.41 -5.63 2.10
N ASP A 58 -11.95 -6.79 1.75
CA ASP A 58 -11.44 -7.64 0.68
C ASP A 58 -11.37 -6.87 -0.64
N THR A 59 -12.47 -6.20 -1.01
CA THR A 59 -12.54 -5.40 -2.23
C THR A 59 -11.56 -4.24 -2.21
N CYS A 60 -11.43 -3.52 -1.08
CA CYS A 60 -10.44 -2.44 -0.97
C CYS A 60 -9.01 -2.96 -1.10
N THR A 61 -8.69 -4.09 -0.47
CA THR A 61 -7.36 -4.71 -0.54
C THR A 61 -7.04 -5.20 -1.95
N VAL A 62 -8.01 -5.81 -2.64
CA VAL A 62 -7.88 -6.19 -4.06
C VAL A 62 -7.63 -4.95 -4.92
N VAL A 63 -8.44 -3.90 -4.79
CA VAL A 63 -8.31 -2.65 -5.55
C VAL A 63 -6.95 -1.99 -5.33
N GLU A 64 -6.50 -1.91 -4.08
CA GLU A 64 -5.18 -1.35 -3.78
C GLU A 64 -4.05 -2.19 -4.39
N THR A 65 -4.18 -3.53 -4.39
CA THR A 65 -3.21 -4.42 -5.06
C THR A 65 -3.24 -4.24 -6.57
N LEU A 66 -4.42 -4.20 -7.19
CA LEU A 66 -4.55 -3.97 -8.64
C LEU A 66 -3.93 -2.62 -9.04
N ASN A 67 -4.17 -1.57 -8.26
CA ASN A 67 -3.51 -0.27 -8.47
C ASN A 67 -1.97 -0.39 -8.39
N TYR A 68 -1.45 -1.13 -7.41
CA TYR A 68 -0.01 -1.36 -7.25
C TYR A 68 0.61 -2.12 -8.44
N LEU A 69 -0.13 -3.07 -9.01
CA LEU A 69 0.28 -3.86 -10.18
C LEU A 69 0.02 -3.13 -11.51
N ASN A 70 -0.53 -1.91 -11.49
CA ASN A 70 -1.03 -1.16 -12.65
C ASN A 70 -2.16 -1.84 -13.44
N GLU A 71 -2.91 -2.75 -12.80
CA GLU A 71 -4.07 -3.46 -13.36
C GLU A 71 -5.36 -2.65 -13.17
N THR A 72 -5.42 -1.47 -13.77
CA THR A 72 -6.52 -0.49 -13.59
C THR A 72 -7.64 -0.62 -14.65
N GLY A 73 -7.92 -1.86 -15.05
CA GLY A 73 -8.88 -2.24 -16.08
C GLY A 73 -10.36 -2.19 -15.67
N ALA A 74 -11.20 -2.99 -16.33
CA ALA A 74 -12.65 -2.97 -16.12
C ALA A 74 -13.03 -3.40 -14.68
N GLU A 75 -12.41 -4.47 -14.20
CA GLU A 75 -12.64 -5.05 -12.87
C GLU A 75 -12.31 -4.02 -11.77
N TYR A 76 -11.17 -3.34 -11.90
CA TYR A 76 -10.78 -2.25 -11.01
C TYR A 76 -11.83 -1.12 -10.98
N ASN A 77 -12.28 -0.66 -12.15
CA ASN A 77 -13.22 0.45 -12.24
C ASN A 77 -14.60 0.10 -11.67
N THR A 78 -15.11 -1.11 -11.92
CA THR A 78 -16.38 -1.59 -11.35
C THR A 78 -16.29 -1.68 -9.82
N ALA A 79 -15.16 -2.17 -9.29
CA ALA A 79 -14.94 -2.22 -7.85
C ALA A 79 -14.90 -0.82 -7.22
N ILE A 80 -14.22 0.14 -7.83
CA ILE A 80 -14.22 1.54 -7.37
C ILE A 80 -15.64 2.11 -7.31
N GLN A 81 -16.48 1.83 -8.32
CA GLN A 81 -17.88 2.26 -8.32
C GLN A 81 -18.67 1.62 -7.17
N TRP A 82 -18.54 0.31 -7.00
CA TRP A 82 -19.20 -0.41 -5.90
C TRP A 82 -18.78 0.16 -4.54
N ILE A 83 -17.47 0.28 -4.29
CA ILE A 83 -16.91 0.87 -3.08
C ILE A 83 -17.50 2.25 -2.83
N ASN A 84 -17.56 3.10 -3.84
CA ASN A 84 -18.08 4.46 -3.70
C ASN A 84 -19.55 4.49 -3.22
N THR A 85 -20.38 3.59 -3.73
CA THR A 85 -21.82 3.56 -3.43
C THR A 85 -22.20 2.73 -2.20
N THR A 86 -21.35 1.81 -1.73
CA THR A 86 -21.66 0.92 -0.61
C THR A 86 -21.70 1.68 0.71
N GLU A 87 -22.82 1.67 1.41
CA GLU A 87 -22.95 2.30 2.73
C GLU A 87 -22.31 1.42 3.83
N VAL A 88 -21.50 2.04 4.69
CA VAL A 88 -20.81 1.40 5.82
C VAL A 88 -20.79 2.32 7.03
N SER A 89 -20.79 1.75 8.23
CA SER A 89 -20.82 2.49 9.51
C SER A 89 -19.63 2.23 10.44
N ASN A 90 -18.77 1.27 10.09
CA ASN A 90 -17.55 0.95 10.84
C ASN A 90 -16.36 1.74 10.28
N ASN A 91 -15.51 2.24 11.17
CA ASN A 91 -14.35 3.06 10.85
C ASN A 91 -13.31 2.31 10.01
N ASP A 92 -13.15 0.99 10.18
CA ASP A 92 -12.25 0.17 9.35
C ASP A 92 -12.54 0.36 7.88
N TYR A 93 -13.82 0.21 7.53
CA TYR A 93 -14.30 0.27 6.17
C TYR A 93 -14.20 1.69 5.65
N LEU A 94 -14.52 2.69 6.47
CA LEU A 94 -14.40 4.10 6.07
C LEU A 94 -12.95 4.50 5.78
N PHE A 95 -11.97 4.04 6.56
CA PHE A 95 -10.55 4.33 6.30
C PHE A 95 -10.05 3.66 5.01
N THR A 96 -10.34 2.38 4.80
CA THR A 96 -9.92 1.67 3.58
C THR A 96 -10.60 2.24 2.34
N LYS A 97 -11.90 2.56 2.42
CA LYS A 97 -12.63 3.30 1.38
C LYS A 97 -11.96 4.63 1.06
N MET A 98 -11.67 5.45 2.09
CA MET A 98 -11.03 6.76 1.90
C MET A 98 -9.69 6.63 1.16
N LEU A 99 -8.88 5.63 1.52
CA LEU A 99 -7.59 5.36 0.90
C LEU A 99 -7.74 5.07 -0.60
N VAL A 100 -8.55 4.06 -0.96
CA VAL A 100 -8.64 3.60 -2.36
C VAL A 100 -9.41 4.57 -3.26
N LEU A 101 -10.48 5.19 -2.75
CA LEU A 101 -11.26 6.18 -3.49
C LEU A 101 -10.44 7.43 -3.77
N SER A 102 -9.64 7.90 -2.80
CA SER A 102 -8.76 9.05 -3.01
C SER A 102 -7.67 8.75 -4.05
N GLN A 103 -7.12 7.54 -4.08
CA GLN A 103 -6.14 7.13 -5.09
C GLN A 103 -6.77 7.07 -6.49
N ALA A 104 -8.05 6.70 -6.59
CA ALA A 104 -8.82 6.72 -7.84
C ALA A 104 -9.30 8.13 -8.24
N GLY A 105 -8.98 9.17 -7.46
CA GLY A 105 -9.38 10.55 -7.75
C GLY A 105 -10.85 10.87 -7.45
N ILE A 106 -11.52 10.03 -6.66
CA ILE A 106 -12.88 10.27 -6.18
C ILE A 106 -12.84 11.20 -4.96
N ASP A 107 -13.80 12.11 -4.84
CA ASP A 107 -13.90 12.99 -3.67
C ASP A 107 -14.27 12.18 -2.42
N VAL A 108 -13.45 12.32 -1.38
CA VAL A 108 -13.60 11.65 -0.08
C VAL A 108 -13.84 12.64 1.06
N SER A 109 -14.16 13.90 0.73
CA SER A 109 -14.38 14.98 1.70
C SER A 109 -15.35 14.58 2.82
N THR A 110 -16.50 13.99 2.48
CA THR A 110 -17.51 13.54 3.44
C THR A 110 -16.99 12.45 4.39
N ILE A 111 -16.28 11.45 3.87
CA ILE A 111 -15.71 10.36 4.68
C ILE A 111 -14.66 10.92 5.65
N LYS A 112 -13.76 11.76 5.12
CA LYS A 112 -12.71 12.42 5.89
C LYS A 112 -13.28 13.29 7.01
N ASP A 113 -14.26 14.14 6.71
CA ASP A 113 -14.86 15.05 7.69
C ASP A 113 -15.60 14.28 8.80
N TYR A 114 -16.30 13.19 8.46
CA TYR A 114 -16.91 12.30 9.44
C TYR A 114 -15.85 11.65 10.36
N LEU A 115 -14.81 11.04 9.78
CA LEU A 115 -13.75 10.37 10.55
C LEU A 115 -13.01 11.33 11.48
N LEU A 116 -12.78 12.57 11.05
CA LEU A 116 -12.17 13.61 11.90
C LEU A 116 -13.10 14.04 13.05
N GLY A 117 -14.42 13.99 12.85
CA GLY A 117 -15.43 14.32 13.86
C GLY A 117 -15.55 13.28 14.98
N ILE A 118 -15.24 12.01 14.71
CA ILE A 118 -15.41 10.91 15.67
C ILE A 118 -14.10 10.44 16.33
N LYS A 119 -12.98 11.14 16.09
CA LYS A 119 -11.72 10.85 16.77
C LYS A 119 -11.90 11.03 18.29
N ASN A 120 -11.21 10.23 19.09
CA ASN A 120 -11.25 10.36 20.54
C ASN A 120 -10.34 11.50 21.04
N ASP A 121 -10.44 11.81 22.34
CA ASP A 121 -9.61 12.83 23.00
C ASP A 121 -8.11 12.51 22.96
N ASP A 122 -7.76 11.22 22.91
CA ASP A 122 -6.38 10.74 22.75
C ASP A 122 -5.89 10.80 21.29
N ILE A 123 -6.67 11.38 20.38
CA ILE A 123 -6.42 11.50 18.93
C ILE A 123 -6.45 10.15 18.19
N GLY A 124 -6.74 9.05 18.87
CA GLY A 124 -6.95 7.75 18.24
C GLY A 124 -8.38 7.55 17.75
N TRP A 125 -8.59 6.40 17.10
CA TRP A 125 -9.90 5.96 16.62
C TRP A 125 -10.25 4.58 17.14
N GLY A 126 -11.50 4.40 17.57
CA GLY A 126 -12.08 3.10 17.82
C GLY A 126 -12.77 2.52 16.57
N VAL A 127 -13.42 1.38 16.72
CA VAL A 127 -14.17 0.69 15.65
C VAL A 127 -15.37 1.51 15.12
N THR A 128 -16.01 2.29 15.99
CA THR A 128 -17.06 3.25 15.64
C THR A 128 -17.04 4.40 16.67
N GLU A 129 -17.90 5.39 16.52
CA GLU A 129 -17.99 6.54 17.42
C GLU A 129 -18.19 6.10 18.89
N GLY A 130 -17.42 6.70 19.81
CA GLY A 130 -17.50 6.43 21.24
C GLY A 130 -16.77 5.17 21.71
N PHE A 131 -16.23 4.34 20.81
CA PHE A 131 -15.39 3.21 21.20
C PHE A 131 -13.95 3.65 21.46
N THR A 132 -13.30 2.99 22.41
CA THR A 132 -11.89 3.23 22.77
C THR A 132 -10.97 3.10 21.56
N SER A 133 -9.99 3.99 21.47
CA SER A 133 -8.95 3.96 20.44
C SER A 133 -8.18 2.64 20.41
N ASP A 134 -7.77 2.21 19.22
CA ASP A 134 -6.91 1.06 19.03
C ASP A 134 -5.83 1.29 17.95
N VAL A 135 -4.82 0.42 17.92
CA VAL A 135 -3.65 0.50 17.03
C VAL A 135 -4.07 0.38 15.57
N LYS A 136 -4.99 -0.55 15.25
CA LYS A 136 -5.41 -0.82 13.87
C LYS A 136 -6.08 0.41 13.25
N ARG A 137 -7.09 0.97 13.91
CA ARG A 137 -7.84 2.10 13.34
C ARG A 137 -7.01 3.36 13.31
N THR A 138 -6.16 3.59 14.32
CA THR A 138 -5.27 4.76 14.32
C THR A 138 -4.20 4.66 13.21
N ALA A 139 -3.67 3.46 12.94
CA ALA A 139 -2.78 3.22 11.83
C ALA A 139 -3.46 3.44 10.47
N LEU A 140 -4.66 2.89 10.27
CA LEU A 140 -5.45 3.08 9.04
C LEU A 140 -5.82 4.57 8.83
N ALA A 141 -6.16 5.28 9.90
CA ALA A 141 -6.42 6.72 9.86
C ALA A 141 -5.21 7.49 9.35
N LEU A 142 -4.02 7.23 9.91
CA LEU A 142 -2.77 7.86 9.48
C LEU A 142 -2.47 7.57 8.01
N GLN A 143 -2.62 6.32 7.55
CA GLN A 143 -2.40 5.96 6.16
C GLN A 143 -3.35 6.70 5.21
N ALA A 144 -4.65 6.75 5.55
CA ALA A 144 -5.64 7.41 4.70
C ALA A 144 -5.47 8.94 4.72
N LEU A 145 -5.17 9.55 5.88
CA LEU A 145 -4.87 10.99 5.99
C LEU A 145 -3.61 11.38 5.21
N ARG A 146 -2.62 10.48 5.11
CA ARG A 146 -1.43 10.69 4.29
C ARG A 146 -1.77 10.80 2.80
N VAL A 147 -2.62 9.90 2.30
CA VAL A 147 -3.01 9.84 0.87
C VAL A 147 -3.77 11.10 0.45
N VAL A 148 -4.65 11.63 1.31
CA VAL A 148 -5.39 12.87 1.03
C VAL A 148 -4.58 14.14 1.30
N ASN A 149 -3.29 14.03 1.64
CA ASN A 149 -2.40 15.14 2.00
C ASN A 149 -3.01 16.05 3.09
N TYR A 150 -3.54 15.44 4.16
CA TYR A 150 -4.19 16.20 5.23
C TYR A 150 -3.21 17.21 5.88
N PRO A 151 -3.57 18.51 6.00
CA PRO A 151 -2.60 19.55 6.30
C PRO A 151 -2.24 19.69 7.79
N ASP A 152 -3.09 19.20 8.71
CA ASP A 152 -2.87 19.38 10.15
C ASP A 152 -1.74 18.46 10.67
N GLN A 153 -0.52 19.00 10.69
CA GLN A 153 0.66 18.27 11.14
C GLN A 153 0.65 17.96 12.64
N ASN A 154 -0.08 18.73 13.46
CA ASN A 154 -0.18 18.47 14.90
C ASN A 154 -1.03 17.23 15.15
N LEU A 155 -2.15 17.10 14.44
CA LEU A 155 -2.98 15.90 14.51
C LEU A 155 -2.21 14.67 14.04
N ILE A 156 -1.51 14.75 12.90
CA ILE A 156 -0.67 13.65 12.40
C ILE A 156 0.40 13.26 13.42
N TYR A 157 1.11 14.25 13.97
CA TYR A 157 2.15 14.01 14.98
C TYR A 157 1.59 13.35 16.25
N SER A 158 0.43 13.79 16.75
CA SER A 158 -0.22 13.19 17.91
C SER A 158 -0.66 11.75 17.66
N ALA A 159 -1.25 11.44 16.50
CA ALA A 159 -1.61 10.07 16.14
C ALA A 159 -0.37 9.17 15.98
N ILE A 160 0.74 9.68 15.42
CA ILE A 160 2.02 8.96 15.38
C ILE A 160 2.50 8.68 16.81
N ASN A 161 2.47 9.67 17.71
CA ASN A 161 2.88 9.49 19.09
C ASN A 161 2.00 8.51 19.86
N TYR A 162 0.70 8.44 19.56
CA TYR A 162 -0.18 7.40 20.06
C TYR A 162 0.34 6.01 19.67
N LEU A 163 0.67 5.79 18.39
CA LEU A 163 1.24 4.49 17.97
C LEU A 163 2.59 4.21 18.65
N LYS A 164 3.47 5.22 18.76
CA LYS A 164 4.77 5.07 19.44
C LYS A 164 4.60 4.65 20.90
N SER A 165 3.65 5.23 21.63
CA SER A 165 3.41 4.93 23.05
C SER A 165 2.75 3.57 23.28
N ASN A 166 2.18 2.96 22.24
CA ASN A 166 1.58 1.63 22.26
C ASN A 166 2.56 0.52 21.84
N GLN A 167 3.82 0.84 21.48
CA GLN A 167 4.82 -0.19 21.18
C GLN A 167 5.22 -0.93 22.46
N ASN A 168 5.13 -2.26 22.43
CA ASN A 168 5.54 -3.12 23.53
C ASN A 168 7.06 -3.20 23.67
N ALA A 169 7.53 -3.68 24.81
CA ALA A 169 8.97 -3.79 25.11
C ALA A 169 9.71 -4.76 24.16
N ASP A 170 9.00 -5.73 23.60
CA ASP A 170 9.50 -6.67 22.59
C ASP A 170 9.59 -6.07 21.18
N GLY A 171 9.12 -4.83 21.00
CA GLY A 171 9.13 -4.10 19.72
C GLY A 171 7.87 -4.28 18.88
N GLY A 172 6.93 -5.14 19.28
CA GLY A 172 5.68 -5.35 18.56
C GLY A 172 4.52 -4.49 19.06
N TRP A 173 3.35 -4.72 18.46
CA TRP A 173 2.07 -4.13 18.86
C TRP A 173 1.01 -5.21 18.99
N GLY A 174 0.19 -5.10 20.03
CA GLY A 174 -1.13 -5.73 20.07
C GLY A 174 -2.22 -4.79 19.54
N LEU A 175 -3.48 -5.23 19.56
CA LEU A 175 -4.60 -4.37 19.14
C LEU A 175 -4.70 -3.09 19.99
N LYS A 176 -4.47 -3.20 21.30
CA LYS A 176 -4.54 -2.09 22.25
C LYS A 176 -3.31 -2.10 23.16
N ASN A 177 -3.06 -0.96 23.81
CA ASN A 177 -2.03 -0.83 24.83
C ASN A 177 -2.12 -1.97 25.87
N GLY A 178 -0.98 -2.62 26.14
CA GLY A 178 -0.85 -3.68 27.13
C GLY A 178 -1.36 -5.06 26.68
N MET A 179 -1.88 -5.20 25.45
CA MET A 179 -2.11 -6.51 24.84
C MET A 179 -0.79 -7.07 24.29
N ASP A 180 -0.69 -8.39 24.24
CA ASP A 180 0.47 -9.08 23.67
C ASP A 180 0.67 -8.66 22.21
N SER A 181 1.94 -8.60 21.79
CA SER A 181 2.29 -8.27 20.43
C SER A 181 1.84 -9.35 19.46
N GLU A 182 1.27 -8.94 18.33
CA GLU A 182 0.87 -9.82 17.23
C GLU A 182 1.53 -9.37 15.93
N VAL A 183 1.81 -10.34 15.05
CA VAL A 183 2.46 -10.12 13.74
C VAL A 183 1.65 -9.16 12.89
N TYR A 184 0.32 -9.33 12.81
CA TYR A 184 -0.55 -8.48 12.01
C TYR A 184 -0.47 -6.98 12.39
N TYR A 185 -0.65 -6.64 13.68
CA TYR A 185 -0.61 -5.24 14.12
C TYR A 185 0.79 -4.65 14.02
N THR A 186 1.82 -5.46 14.25
CA THR A 186 3.22 -5.03 14.11
C THR A 186 3.56 -4.71 12.66
N ALA A 187 3.17 -5.55 11.70
CA ALA A 187 3.34 -5.28 10.28
C ALA A 187 2.59 -4.01 9.84
N LEU A 188 1.35 -3.80 10.33
CA LEU A 188 0.57 -2.60 10.06
C LEU A 188 1.23 -1.33 10.61
N ALA A 189 1.81 -1.39 11.81
CA ALA A 189 2.55 -0.28 12.41
C ALA A 189 3.80 0.07 11.59
N ILE A 190 4.56 -0.93 11.12
CA ILE A 190 5.73 -0.73 10.25
C ILE A 190 5.34 -0.06 8.94
N ILE A 191 4.30 -0.57 8.26
CA ILE A 191 3.79 0.02 7.00
C ILE A 191 3.41 1.48 7.23
N THR A 192 2.72 1.76 8.33
CA THR A 192 2.31 3.12 8.68
C THR A 192 3.51 4.02 8.91
N PHE A 193 4.42 3.65 9.81
CA PHE A 193 5.62 4.45 10.10
C PHE A 193 6.52 4.64 8.88
N SER A 194 6.60 3.65 8.00
CA SER A 194 7.38 3.74 6.76
C SER A 194 6.90 4.85 5.82
N LYS A 195 5.60 5.20 5.85
CA LYS A 195 5.03 6.31 5.07
C LYS A 195 5.32 7.69 5.66
N PHE A 196 5.79 7.75 6.90
CA PHE A 196 6.06 8.97 7.67
C PHE A 196 7.54 9.16 8.05
N LYS A 197 8.38 8.14 7.90
CA LYS A 197 9.82 8.15 8.31
C LYS A 197 10.69 9.21 7.63
N ALA A 198 10.23 9.78 6.50
CA ALA A 198 10.92 10.89 5.84
C ALA A 198 10.69 12.25 6.52
N THR A 199 9.66 12.35 7.38
CA THR A 199 9.25 13.60 8.05
C THR A 199 9.40 13.50 9.56
N TYR A 200 9.26 12.31 10.13
CA TYR A 200 9.31 12.04 11.56
C TYR A 200 10.40 11.03 11.88
N ASP A 201 11.10 11.21 13.00
CA ASP A 201 12.08 10.24 13.50
C ASP A 201 11.36 9.01 14.07
N LEU A 202 11.33 7.97 13.25
CA LEU A 202 10.63 6.70 13.50
C LEU A 202 11.55 5.48 13.36
N GLN A 203 12.85 5.70 13.11
CA GLN A 203 13.77 4.61 12.78
C GLN A 203 13.94 3.64 13.96
N THR A 204 13.89 4.16 15.19
CA THR A 204 14.01 3.34 16.40
C THR A 204 12.82 2.40 16.54
N GLU A 205 11.60 2.91 16.39
CA GLU A 205 10.40 2.09 16.49
C GLU A 205 10.31 1.08 15.34
N ILE A 206 10.64 1.50 14.11
CA ILE A 206 10.73 0.60 12.94
C ILE A 206 11.74 -0.52 13.17
N ASN A 207 12.95 -0.23 13.65
CA ASN A 207 13.98 -1.25 13.86
C ASN A 207 13.55 -2.32 14.87
N LYS A 208 12.96 -1.90 15.99
CA LYS A 208 12.42 -2.84 17.00
C LYS A 208 11.34 -3.74 16.41
N ALA A 209 10.45 -3.16 15.62
CA ALA A 209 9.36 -3.87 14.96
C ALA A 209 9.86 -4.88 13.91
N VAL A 210 10.87 -4.49 13.13
CA VAL A 210 11.53 -5.35 12.15
C VAL A 210 12.20 -6.53 12.86
N SER A 211 12.91 -6.29 13.96
CA SER A 211 13.49 -7.36 14.79
C SER A 211 12.43 -8.29 15.34
N TYR A 212 11.30 -7.76 15.82
CA TYR A 212 10.15 -8.55 16.26
C TYR A 212 9.64 -9.45 15.12
N LEU A 213 9.37 -8.91 13.92
CA LEU A 213 8.86 -9.73 12.81
C LEU A 213 9.82 -10.86 12.45
N PHE A 214 11.13 -10.59 12.28
CA PHE A 214 12.08 -11.64 11.95
C PHE A 214 12.22 -12.71 13.04
N ALA A 215 12.06 -12.35 14.31
CA ALA A 215 12.02 -13.32 15.41
C ALA A 215 10.78 -14.21 15.39
N HIS A 216 9.72 -13.82 14.67
CA HIS A 216 8.45 -14.55 14.52
C HIS A 216 8.27 -15.14 13.11
N GLN A 217 9.34 -15.27 12.34
CA GLN A 217 9.32 -16.07 11.11
C GLN A 217 9.43 -17.56 11.46
N ASN A 218 8.47 -18.35 10.99
CA ASN A 218 8.48 -19.81 11.11
C ASN A 218 9.56 -20.43 10.20
N PRO A 219 10.05 -21.65 10.50
CA PRO A 219 11.06 -22.32 9.68
C PRO A 219 10.69 -22.49 8.20
N VAL A 220 9.39 -22.54 7.89
CA VAL A 220 8.86 -22.66 6.53
C VAL A 220 8.75 -21.31 5.80
N GLY A 221 9.14 -20.19 6.42
CA GLY A 221 9.13 -18.85 5.82
C GLY A 221 7.85 -18.04 6.03
N SER A 222 6.81 -18.63 6.62
CA SER A 222 5.59 -17.93 7.04
C SER A 222 5.81 -17.13 8.33
N PHE A 223 4.91 -16.21 8.65
CA PHE A 223 4.93 -15.45 9.89
C PHE A 223 3.70 -15.73 10.76
N GLY A 224 3.83 -15.49 12.07
CA GLY A 224 2.72 -15.61 13.02
C GLY A 224 2.15 -17.03 13.06
N GLU A 225 0.82 -17.14 13.00
CA GLU A 225 0.10 -18.43 12.96
C GLU A 225 0.26 -19.17 11.63
N GLY A 226 1.09 -18.65 10.72
CA GLY A 226 1.36 -19.27 9.42
C GLY A 226 0.29 -18.99 8.38
N THR A 227 -0.52 -17.95 8.57
CA THR A 227 -1.50 -17.51 7.59
C THR A 227 -0.82 -16.82 6.39
N VAL A 228 -1.41 -16.96 5.20
CA VAL A 228 -0.87 -16.33 3.99
C VAL A 228 -0.92 -14.81 4.10
N TYR A 229 -2.02 -14.25 4.60
CA TYR A 229 -2.18 -12.79 4.67
C TYR A 229 -1.19 -12.15 5.65
N GLU A 230 -0.93 -12.73 6.82
CA GLU A 230 0.09 -12.20 7.75
C GLU A 230 1.48 -12.33 7.16
N THR A 231 1.75 -13.44 6.48
CA THR A 231 3.04 -13.68 5.83
C THR A 231 3.31 -12.66 4.74
N ALA A 232 2.33 -12.41 3.87
CA ALA A 232 2.42 -11.42 2.81
C ALA A 232 2.52 -9.98 3.36
N LEU A 233 1.69 -9.64 4.36
CA LEU A 233 1.72 -8.32 5.00
C LEU A 233 3.05 -8.06 5.71
N SER A 234 3.62 -9.07 6.38
CA SER A 234 4.94 -8.99 7.01
C SER A 234 6.04 -8.77 5.98
N PHE A 235 6.00 -9.48 4.85
CA PHE A 235 6.94 -9.23 3.75
C PHE A 235 6.86 -7.79 3.24
N ILE A 236 5.65 -7.29 2.96
CA ILE A 236 5.41 -5.91 2.52
C ILE A 236 5.96 -4.91 3.54
N ALA A 237 5.67 -5.11 4.83
CA ALA A 237 6.16 -4.28 5.91
C ALA A 237 7.70 -4.24 5.96
N LEU A 238 8.35 -5.40 5.85
CA LEU A 238 9.81 -5.51 5.86
C LEU A 238 10.45 -4.78 4.67
N ILE A 239 9.89 -4.91 3.46
CA ILE A 239 10.38 -4.16 2.29
C ILE A 239 10.14 -2.65 2.48
N GLU A 240 8.94 -2.21 2.87
CA GLU A 240 8.63 -0.78 3.06
C GLU A 240 9.48 -0.13 4.17
N SER A 241 9.86 -0.90 5.19
CA SER A 241 10.76 -0.44 6.26
C SER A 241 12.16 -0.09 5.73
N GLY A 242 12.58 -0.69 4.62
CA GLY A 242 13.95 -0.63 4.10
C GLY A 242 14.89 -1.66 4.74
N ALA A 243 14.36 -2.70 5.41
CA ALA A 243 15.14 -3.80 6.01
C ALA A 243 15.77 -4.76 4.97
N VAL A 244 15.95 -4.30 3.73
CA VAL A 244 16.56 -5.04 2.63
C VAL A 244 18.07 -4.96 2.80
N GLY A 245 18.69 -6.09 3.14
CA GLY A 245 20.13 -6.18 3.37
C GLY A 245 20.61 -7.63 3.33
N ALA A 246 21.92 -7.81 3.17
CA ALA A 246 22.54 -9.14 3.07
C ALA A 246 22.21 -10.04 4.28
N GLU A 247 22.06 -9.44 5.46
CA GLU A 247 21.70 -10.14 6.70
C GLU A 247 20.28 -10.74 6.68
N ASN A 248 19.33 -10.07 6.02
CA ASN A 248 17.92 -10.47 6.01
C ASN A 248 17.50 -11.14 4.70
N TYR A 249 18.40 -11.19 3.70
CA TYR A 249 18.07 -11.66 2.36
C TYR A 249 17.49 -13.08 2.37
N THR A 250 18.10 -14.01 3.11
CA THR A 250 17.60 -15.39 3.21
C THR A 250 16.22 -15.47 3.84
N LEU A 251 15.94 -14.68 4.88
CA LEU A 251 14.63 -14.64 5.54
C LEU A 251 13.55 -14.13 4.58
N LEU A 252 13.86 -13.08 3.81
CA LEU A 252 12.97 -12.55 2.78
C LEU A 252 12.73 -13.57 1.64
N GLN A 253 13.76 -14.30 1.22
CA GLN A 253 13.64 -15.35 0.20
C GLN A 253 12.77 -16.53 0.69
N ASN A 254 12.92 -16.94 1.95
CA ASN A 254 12.08 -18.00 2.53
C ASN A 254 10.60 -17.63 2.48
N THR A 255 10.26 -16.37 2.73
CA THR A 255 8.88 -15.89 2.63
C THR A 255 8.33 -15.95 1.21
N ILE A 256 9.12 -15.54 0.22
CA ILE A 256 8.70 -15.63 -1.19
C ILE A 256 8.57 -17.07 -1.65
N ALA A 257 9.46 -17.97 -1.20
CA ALA A 257 9.35 -19.40 -1.45
C ALA A 257 8.06 -19.98 -0.83
N TYR A 258 7.74 -19.61 0.41
CA TYR A 258 6.49 -19.99 1.06
C TYR A 258 5.26 -19.55 0.25
N LEU A 259 5.17 -18.25 -0.06
CA LEU A 259 4.02 -17.70 -0.81
C LEU A 259 3.88 -18.36 -2.18
N THR A 260 4.98 -18.59 -2.89
CA THR A 260 4.96 -19.26 -4.19
C THR A 260 4.49 -20.72 -4.07
N SER A 261 4.96 -21.44 -3.05
CA SER A 261 4.66 -22.86 -2.86
C SER A 261 3.24 -23.15 -2.36
N THR A 262 2.58 -22.14 -1.78
CA THR A 262 1.23 -22.26 -1.18
C THR A 262 0.11 -21.80 -2.09
N GLN A 263 0.42 -21.31 -3.30
CA GLN A 263 -0.60 -20.99 -4.29
C GLN A 263 -1.37 -22.26 -4.70
N LEU A 264 -2.70 -22.17 -4.70
CA LEU A 264 -3.57 -23.27 -5.09
C LEU A 264 -3.63 -23.43 -6.63
N PRO A 265 -4.05 -24.59 -7.15
CA PRO A 265 -4.17 -24.82 -8.60
C PRO A 265 -5.11 -23.85 -9.33
N ASN A 266 -6.09 -23.26 -8.63
CA ASN A 266 -6.98 -22.24 -9.18
C ASN A 266 -6.37 -20.82 -9.20
N GLY A 267 -5.12 -20.67 -8.75
CA GLY A 267 -4.39 -19.40 -8.71
C GLY A 267 -4.57 -18.59 -7.43
N SER A 268 -5.53 -18.96 -6.57
CA SER A 268 -5.76 -18.27 -5.30
C SER A 268 -4.73 -18.63 -4.23
N TRP A 269 -4.77 -17.87 -3.14
CA TRP A 269 -4.35 -18.34 -1.84
C TRP A 269 -5.57 -18.55 -0.97
N ASN A 270 -5.78 -19.79 -0.52
CA ASN A 270 -6.87 -20.21 0.38
C ASN A 270 -8.29 -19.94 -0.12
N ASP A 271 -8.51 -19.84 -1.44
CA ASP A 271 -9.80 -19.44 -2.01
C ASP A 271 -10.32 -18.09 -1.46
N ASP A 272 -9.40 -17.24 -0.98
CA ASP A 272 -9.70 -15.99 -0.30
C ASP A 272 -9.14 -14.80 -1.09
N PRO A 273 -9.99 -13.84 -1.54
CA PRO A 273 -9.54 -12.68 -2.29
C PRO A 273 -8.60 -11.77 -1.49
N TYR A 274 -8.79 -11.66 -0.17
CA TYR A 274 -7.93 -10.82 0.67
C TYR A 274 -6.50 -11.38 0.75
N SER A 275 -6.35 -12.66 1.10
CA SER A 275 -5.06 -13.35 1.11
C SER A 275 -4.42 -13.36 -0.27
N THR A 276 -5.21 -13.60 -1.32
CA THR A 276 -4.71 -13.61 -2.71
C THR A 276 -4.16 -12.24 -3.11
N ALA A 277 -4.87 -11.16 -2.80
CA ALA A 277 -4.44 -9.80 -3.12
C ALA A 277 -3.13 -9.41 -2.39
N LEU A 278 -2.98 -9.78 -1.12
CA LEU A 278 -1.74 -9.49 -0.38
C LEU A 278 -0.56 -10.33 -0.90
N ALA A 279 -0.78 -11.61 -1.18
CA ALA A 279 0.25 -12.48 -1.76
C ALA A 279 0.72 -11.97 -3.13
N LEU A 280 -0.20 -11.56 -4.00
CA LEU A 280 0.12 -10.94 -5.28
C LEU A 280 0.99 -9.68 -5.12
N ARG A 281 0.61 -8.79 -4.19
CA ARG A 281 1.37 -7.56 -3.92
C ARG A 281 2.79 -7.89 -3.44
N ALA A 282 2.93 -8.82 -2.50
CA ALA A 282 4.23 -9.25 -1.99
C ALA A 282 5.13 -9.85 -3.08
N LEU A 283 4.59 -10.75 -3.92
CA LEU A 283 5.31 -11.37 -5.02
C LEU A 283 5.72 -10.35 -6.11
N TYR A 284 4.83 -9.41 -6.41
CA TYR A 284 5.13 -8.34 -7.36
C TYR A 284 6.26 -7.43 -6.85
N ILE A 285 6.21 -7.00 -5.58
CA ILE A 285 7.29 -6.25 -4.93
C ILE A 285 8.61 -7.01 -5.02
N ALA A 286 8.62 -8.30 -4.66
CA ALA A 286 9.83 -9.11 -4.71
C ALA A 286 10.42 -9.23 -6.13
N SER A 287 9.56 -9.39 -7.13
CA SER A 287 10.01 -9.46 -8.54
C SER A 287 10.63 -8.14 -9.00
N SER A 288 10.09 -7.00 -8.54
CA SER A 288 10.62 -5.68 -8.89
C SER A 288 12.00 -5.42 -8.28
N GLU A 289 12.25 -5.88 -7.06
CA GLU A 289 13.55 -5.78 -6.38
C GLU A 289 14.62 -6.64 -7.09
N GLN A 290 14.27 -7.84 -7.57
CA GLN A 290 15.20 -8.71 -8.29
C GLN A 290 15.62 -8.16 -9.67
N THR A 291 14.85 -7.25 -10.24
CA THR A 291 15.15 -6.63 -11.55
C THR A 291 16.05 -5.40 -11.47
N GLN A 292 16.35 -4.90 -10.26
CA GLN A 292 17.36 -3.86 -10.10
C GLN A 292 18.75 -4.50 -10.27
N PRO A 293 19.61 -4.01 -11.19
CA PRO A 293 20.98 -4.48 -11.28
C PRO A 293 21.63 -4.34 -9.91
N THR A 294 22.13 -5.45 -9.37
CA THR A 294 22.98 -5.41 -8.19
C THR A 294 24.22 -4.60 -8.55
N ASP A 295 24.23 -3.31 -8.27
CA ASP A 295 25.44 -2.51 -8.29
C ASP A 295 26.36 -3.09 -7.21
N THR A 296 27.23 -4.00 -7.65
CA THR A 296 28.41 -4.39 -6.89
C THR A 296 29.24 -3.14 -6.61
N ALA A 297 29.61 -3.02 -5.33
CA ALA A 297 30.51 -2.03 -4.72
C ALA A 297 29.86 -0.71 -4.30
N GLY A 298 29.74 -0.56 -2.97
CA GLY A 298 29.92 0.66 -2.19
C GLY A 298 29.48 1.99 -2.83
N SER A 299 28.45 2.58 -2.21
CA SER A 299 27.96 3.95 -2.33
C SER A 299 26.74 4.17 -3.24
N GLY A 300 25.64 4.54 -2.58
CA GLY A 300 24.68 5.52 -3.09
C GLY A 300 23.66 5.05 -4.12
N SER A 301 22.53 4.48 -3.67
CA SER A 301 21.31 4.45 -4.48
C SER A 301 20.02 4.39 -3.65
N LEU A 302 19.88 5.29 -2.66
CA LEU A 302 18.59 5.53 -1.97
C LEU A 302 17.81 6.74 -2.50
N GLU A 303 18.25 7.40 -3.57
CA GLU A 303 17.67 8.69 -4.00
C GLU A 303 16.73 8.61 -5.22
N LYS A 304 16.48 7.44 -5.82
CA LYS A 304 15.65 7.34 -7.04
C LYS A 304 14.25 6.76 -6.86
N ILE A 305 13.97 6.05 -5.77
CA ILE A 305 12.62 5.47 -5.55
C ILE A 305 11.66 6.48 -4.91
N THR A 306 12.15 7.55 -4.27
CA THR A 306 11.28 8.62 -3.71
C THR A 306 10.69 9.57 -4.76
N ARG A 307 11.17 9.57 -6.02
CA ARG A 307 10.60 10.45 -7.06
C ARG A 307 9.37 9.89 -7.78
N SER A 308 9.18 8.57 -7.84
CA SER A 308 7.99 7.98 -8.50
C SER A 308 6.72 8.05 -7.66
N TYR A 309 6.84 8.31 -6.35
CA TYR A 309 5.70 8.52 -5.44
C TYR A 309 5.30 9.99 -5.27
N SER A 310 5.84 10.88 -6.12
CA SER A 310 5.33 12.24 -6.23
C SER A 310 4.01 12.21 -7.00
N CYS A 311 2.91 12.53 -6.33
CA CYS A 311 1.58 12.71 -6.92
C CYS A 311 1.68 13.44 -8.29
N PRO A 312 1.04 12.95 -9.37
CA PRO A 312 0.97 13.72 -10.60
C PRO A 312 0.30 15.06 -10.29
N THR A 313 1.05 16.15 -10.46
CA THR A 313 0.44 17.48 -10.45
C THR A 313 -0.69 17.50 -11.48
N PRO A 314 -1.90 18.01 -11.13
CA PRO A 314 -2.99 18.10 -12.08
C PRO A 314 -2.51 18.88 -13.30
N LYS A 315 -2.53 18.24 -14.48
CA LYS A 315 -2.43 18.97 -15.73
C LYS A 315 -3.65 19.89 -15.79
N ILE A 316 -3.45 21.17 -15.49
CA ILE A 316 -4.44 22.20 -15.73
C ILE A 316 -4.68 22.21 -17.24
N HIS A 317 -5.77 21.57 -17.67
CA HIS A 317 -6.35 21.85 -18.98
C HIS A 317 -6.76 23.32 -18.95
N LYS A 318 -6.01 24.16 -19.68
CA LYS A 318 -6.43 25.52 -20.01
C LYS A 318 -7.72 25.42 -20.82
N ASN A 319 -8.85 25.52 -20.14
CA ASN A 319 -10.11 25.85 -20.78
C ASN A 319 -10.01 27.31 -21.27
N PRO A 320 -10.16 27.58 -22.59
CA PRO A 320 -10.05 28.94 -23.13
C PRO A 320 -11.12 29.93 -22.64
N ASP A 321 -12.18 29.46 -21.95
CA ASP A 321 -13.40 30.25 -21.74
C ASP A 321 -13.68 30.73 -20.31
N ARG A 322 -12.67 30.84 -19.42
CA ARG A 322 -12.88 31.51 -18.11
C ARG A 322 -11.92 32.67 -17.87
N LYS A 323 -12.48 33.87 -17.99
CA LYS A 323 -11.91 35.18 -17.64
C LYS A 323 -11.81 35.34 -16.12
N TYR A 324 -10.58 35.53 -15.61
CA TYR A 324 -10.13 36.14 -14.33
C TYR A 324 -10.71 35.55 -13.02
N VAL A 325 -9.91 35.21 -12.00
CA VAL A 325 -9.36 36.14 -10.99
C VAL A 325 -7.98 35.65 -10.48
N PHE A 326 -7.06 36.60 -10.37
CA PHE A 326 -5.70 36.51 -9.82
C PHE A 326 -5.69 36.36 -8.29
N LEU A 327 -4.81 35.52 -7.73
CA LEU A 327 -4.18 35.79 -6.43
C LEU A 327 -2.72 35.30 -6.44
N ARG A 328 -1.80 36.24 -6.16
CA ARG A 328 -0.35 36.09 -6.21
C ARG A 328 0.16 35.28 -5.01
N ILE A 329 1.02 34.28 -5.24
CA ILE A 329 1.94 33.75 -4.23
C ILE A 329 3.34 34.27 -4.58
N VAL A 330 3.92 35.00 -3.63
CA VAL A 330 5.28 35.54 -3.68
C VAL A 330 6.26 34.43 -3.30
N PHE A 331 7.20 34.14 -4.19
CA PHE A 331 8.41 33.36 -3.89
C PHE A 331 9.40 34.23 -3.11
N LEU A 332 9.91 33.74 -1.99
CA LEU A 332 11.20 34.17 -1.44
C LEU A 332 12.07 32.94 -1.24
N ALA A 333 13.02 32.77 -2.16
CA ALA A 333 14.22 31.98 -2.00
C ALA A 333 15.28 32.83 -1.26
N GLY A 334 15.97 32.25 -0.30
CA GLY A 334 17.23 32.75 0.26
C GLY A 334 18.09 31.53 0.58
N ASN A 335 18.98 31.14 -0.33
CA ASN A 335 20.39 31.51 -0.40
C ASN A 335 21.28 30.67 0.53
N CYS A 336 21.84 29.61 -0.02
CA CYS A 336 23.13 29.04 0.39
C CYS A 336 24.26 29.97 -0.08
N TYR A 337 25.12 30.41 0.84
CA TYR A 337 26.56 30.68 0.64
C TYR A 337 27.20 30.85 2.03
N GLY A 338 28.30 30.13 2.28
CA GLY A 338 29.09 30.20 3.51
C GLY A 338 29.44 28.83 4.05
#